data_AF-A0AAN6DN89-F1
#
_entry.id   AF-A0AAN6DN89-F1
#
_cell.length_a   1.000
_cell.length_b   1.000
_cell.length_c   1.000
_cell.angle_alpha   90.00
_cell.angle_beta   90.00
_cell.angle_gamma   90.00
#
_symmetry.space_group_name_H-M   'P 1'
#
loop_
_entity.id
_entity.type
_entity.pdbx_description
1 polymer ?
#
loop_
_entity_poly.entity_id
_entity_poly.type
_entity_poly.pdbx_seq_one_letter_code
_entity_poly.pdbx_strand_id
1 'polypeptide(L)'
;MSSLVNFLLLVLTTALCAPACSNGHVIARRSSSAASPFVISSPAFETILGTNPKLSVVFNVTLPLFHEAGIYHAPTDSMFIVSDTFSDPSITNGEMIQVLVHVTNLSTDNPQYTILNETSLANPVSGARYLHNGADLIALVCIGSMNDATPAGLFFLNPYPPFNVTPLTTSYGNYPYNSPDDATVFPDGSIYFTDPVYGFTNGLRPPPYLPNQVYRYDPATNTTRAIVDAFGRPNGVTHSPDGTILYVGDTGANIGNGTIDTQGQRSTYAFSVRMLPSGVDGSMAGPFVTDRRVFAMPDVGANDGLKTDLNGNVWGQSTDGLHVWTPSGEQLGKVLYGDGDGGNLGFAEPGEVYLMAEQVLYKLEISNTVVGTGVFT
;
A
#
# COMPACT_ATOMS: atom_id res chain seq x y z
N MET A 1 -55.77 -27.32 23.53
CA MET A 1 -55.17 -27.01 22.21
C MET A 1 -53.76 -26.52 22.44
N SER A 2 -52.77 -27.42 22.35
CA SER A 2 -51.34 -27.09 22.19
C SER A 2 -50.60 -28.42 22.04
N SER A 3 -50.32 -28.83 20.79
CA SER A 3 -49.52 -30.02 20.52
C SER A 3 -48.09 -29.62 20.20
N LEU A 4 -47.16 -30.10 21.03
CA LEU A 4 -45.75 -30.25 20.71
C LEU A 4 -45.56 -31.17 19.50
N VAL A 5 -44.57 -30.87 18.67
CA VAL A 5 -43.80 -31.89 17.93
C VAL A 5 -42.33 -31.48 17.91
N ASN A 6 -41.50 -32.37 18.45
CA ASN A 6 -40.04 -32.34 18.44
C ASN A 6 -39.46 -32.48 17.02
N PHE A 7 -38.34 -31.81 16.75
CA PHE A 7 -37.34 -32.36 15.84
C PHE A 7 -35.96 -32.34 16.51
N LEU A 8 -35.48 -33.56 16.74
CA LEU A 8 -34.19 -33.92 17.29
C LEU A 8 -33.19 -33.91 16.13
N LEU A 9 -32.11 -33.13 16.20
CA LEU A 9 -30.95 -33.33 15.34
C LEU A 9 -29.73 -33.70 16.20
N LEU A 10 -29.31 -34.93 15.99
CA LEU A 10 -28.16 -35.60 16.54
C LEU A 10 -26.89 -34.98 15.93
N VAL A 11 -26.02 -34.36 16.72
CA VAL A 11 -24.64 -34.06 16.31
C VAL A 11 -23.71 -34.89 17.17
N LEU A 12 -23.02 -35.83 16.51
CA LEU A 12 -21.96 -36.63 17.11
C LEU A 12 -20.86 -35.70 17.64
N THR A 13 -20.58 -35.88 18.93
CA THR A 13 -19.41 -35.35 19.61
C THR A 13 -18.15 -36.10 19.14
N THR A 14 -17.23 -35.40 18.50
CA THR A 14 -15.80 -35.70 18.61
C THR A 14 -15.12 -34.49 19.20
N ALA A 15 -14.76 -34.62 20.47
CA ALA A 15 -13.94 -33.66 21.20
C ALA A 15 -12.57 -33.56 20.53
N LEU A 16 -12.18 -32.34 20.16
CA LEU A 16 -10.80 -31.94 20.01
C LEU A 16 -10.57 -30.79 20.97
N CYS A 17 -9.60 -30.98 21.87
CA CYS A 17 -9.15 -30.02 22.87
C CYS A 17 -8.96 -28.63 22.26
N ALA A 18 -9.55 -27.62 22.90
CA ALA A 18 -9.14 -26.24 22.74
C ALA A 18 -7.70 -26.05 23.27
N PRO A 19 -6.77 -25.47 22.51
CA PRO A 19 -5.61 -24.84 23.10
C PRO A 19 -6.02 -23.48 23.67
N ALA A 20 -5.50 -23.18 24.86
CA ALA A 20 -5.74 -21.98 25.63
C ALA A 20 -5.48 -20.68 24.84
N CYS A 21 -6.30 -19.67 25.11
CA CYS A 21 -6.04 -18.28 24.75
C CYS A 21 -4.67 -17.85 25.31
N SER A 22 -3.75 -17.47 24.43
CA SER A 22 -2.61 -16.61 24.73
C SER A 22 -2.78 -15.28 24.00
N ASN A 23 -2.57 -14.19 24.73
CA ASN A 23 -2.80 -12.80 24.37
C ASN A 23 -2.13 -12.36 23.04
N GLY A 24 -2.87 -11.58 22.24
CA GLY A 24 -2.41 -10.87 21.04
C GLY A 24 -3.26 -11.20 19.82
N HIS A 25 -4.37 -10.48 19.62
CA HIS A 25 -5.34 -10.75 18.55
C HIS A 25 -4.74 -10.54 17.15
N VAL A 26 -4.34 -11.63 16.50
CA VAL A 26 -4.08 -11.71 15.06
C VAL A 26 -5.29 -12.39 14.42
N ILE A 27 -5.97 -11.74 13.46
CA ILE A 27 -7.26 -12.23 12.96
C ILE A 27 -7.15 -13.54 12.17
N ALA A 28 -6.00 -13.85 11.57
CA ALA A 28 -5.50 -15.21 11.29
C ALA A 28 -4.06 -15.08 10.75
N ARG A 29 -3.17 -16.03 11.07
CA ARG A 29 -1.88 -16.18 10.38
C ARG A 29 -1.92 -17.41 9.49
N ARG A 30 -1.11 -17.42 8.45
CA ARG A 30 -0.93 -18.59 7.58
C ARG A 30 -0.52 -19.81 8.41
N SER A 31 -1.10 -20.97 8.08
CA SER A 31 -0.56 -22.27 8.54
C SER A 31 0.64 -22.64 7.66
N SER A 32 1.79 -22.91 8.28
CA SER A 32 3.02 -23.36 7.60
C SER A 32 2.93 -24.70 6.86
N SER A 33 1.73 -25.32 6.80
CA SER A 33 1.49 -26.64 6.21
C SER A 33 0.79 -26.64 4.84
N ALA A 34 0.47 -25.48 4.25
CA ALA A 34 -0.17 -25.41 2.93
C ALA A 34 0.77 -25.87 1.79
N ALA A 35 0.32 -26.81 0.96
CA ALA A 35 1.11 -27.43 -0.11
C ALA A 35 1.50 -26.48 -1.27
N SER A 36 0.80 -25.35 -1.40
CA SER A 36 1.05 -24.28 -2.38
C SER A 36 0.77 -22.93 -1.74
N PRO A 37 1.54 -21.87 -2.05
CA PRO A 37 1.22 -20.51 -1.62
C PRO A 37 0.04 -19.91 -2.43
N PHE A 38 -0.35 -20.50 -3.55
CA PHE A 38 -1.39 -19.97 -4.44
C PHE A 38 -2.77 -20.49 -4.05
N VAL A 39 -3.68 -19.58 -3.70
CA VAL A 39 -5.08 -19.89 -3.38
C VAL A 39 -5.97 -19.33 -4.47
N ILE A 40 -6.63 -20.22 -5.22
CA ILE A 40 -7.51 -19.86 -6.34
C ILE A 40 -8.94 -19.75 -5.82
N SER A 41 -9.55 -18.58 -5.97
CA SER A 41 -10.97 -18.34 -5.65
C SER A 41 -11.85 -18.31 -6.91
N SER A 42 -11.26 -17.94 -8.05
CA SER A 42 -11.90 -17.90 -9.37
C SER A 42 -10.99 -18.50 -10.45
N PRO A 43 -11.51 -19.24 -11.45
CA PRO A 43 -10.72 -19.76 -12.56
C PRO A 43 -9.96 -18.66 -13.33
N ALA A 44 -10.44 -17.42 -13.32
CA ALA A 44 -9.76 -16.30 -13.97
C ALA A 44 -8.37 -16.02 -13.35
N PHE A 45 -8.15 -16.38 -12.08
CA PHE A 45 -6.84 -16.22 -11.44
C PHE A 45 -5.77 -17.16 -12.04
N GLU A 46 -6.15 -18.30 -12.62
CA GLU A 46 -5.21 -19.17 -13.33
C GLU A 46 -4.60 -18.48 -14.55
N THR A 47 -5.34 -17.57 -15.20
CA THR A 47 -4.80 -16.77 -16.32
C THR A 47 -3.77 -15.75 -15.83
N ILE A 48 -3.99 -15.17 -14.65
CA ILE A 48 -3.04 -14.26 -13.98
C ILE A 48 -1.78 -15.04 -13.60
N LEU A 49 -1.93 -16.19 -12.93
CA LEU A 49 -0.80 -17.03 -12.51
C LEU A 49 0.01 -17.57 -13.68
N GLY A 50 -0.64 -17.90 -14.79
CA GLY A 50 0.01 -18.54 -15.94
C GLY A 50 0.37 -20.00 -15.67
N THR A 51 1.26 -20.56 -16.49
CA THR A 51 1.55 -22.00 -16.49
C THR A 51 2.59 -22.45 -15.47
N ASN A 52 3.42 -21.53 -14.96
CA ASN A 52 4.50 -21.83 -14.03
C ASN A 52 4.70 -20.70 -13.01
N PRO A 53 3.68 -20.38 -12.20
CA PRO A 53 3.80 -19.33 -11.19
C PRO A 53 4.86 -19.71 -10.16
N LYS A 54 5.69 -18.76 -9.76
CA LYS A 54 6.79 -18.97 -8.81
C LYS A 54 6.85 -17.85 -7.80
N LEU A 55 6.98 -18.23 -6.53
CA LEU A 55 7.27 -17.31 -5.44
C LEU A 55 8.66 -17.63 -4.93
N SER A 56 9.57 -16.64 -4.95
CA SER A 56 10.96 -16.80 -4.58
C SER A 56 11.40 -15.73 -3.58
N VAL A 57 12.39 -16.06 -2.76
CA VAL A 57 13.02 -15.11 -1.84
C VAL A 57 14.17 -14.44 -2.58
N VAL A 58 14.13 -13.10 -2.63
CA VAL A 58 15.18 -12.27 -3.22
C VAL A 58 16.21 -11.93 -2.14
N PHE A 59 15.73 -11.42 -1.00
CA PHE A 59 16.54 -11.15 0.18
C PHE A 59 15.87 -11.71 1.42
N ASN A 60 16.70 -12.14 2.37
CA ASN A 60 16.29 -12.45 3.73
C ASN A 60 17.39 -11.91 4.65
N VAL A 61 17.13 -10.77 5.27
CA VAL A 61 18.10 -10.01 6.07
C VAL A 61 17.62 -9.91 7.52
N THR A 62 18.42 -9.33 8.41
CA THR A 62 18.05 -9.21 9.83
C THR A 62 17.19 -7.97 10.14
N LEU A 63 17.34 -6.90 9.35
CA LEU A 63 16.63 -5.64 9.55
C LEU A 63 15.32 -5.64 8.73
N PRO A 64 14.25 -4.94 9.16
CA PRO A 64 12.99 -4.84 8.42
C PRO A 64 13.10 -3.87 7.23
N LEU A 65 13.96 -4.18 6.25
CA LEU A 65 14.30 -3.27 5.15
C LEU A 65 13.23 -3.21 4.05
N PHE A 66 12.25 -4.11 4.06
CA PHE A 66 11.29 -4.29 2.98
C PHE A 66 9.86 -4.27 3.52
N HIS A 67 9.35 -3.08 3.85
CA HIS A 67 8.02 -2.90 4.42
C HIS A 67 7.06 -2.22 3.43
N GLU A 68 7.44 -1.05 2.95
CA GLU A 68 6.57 -0.15 2.18
C GLU A 68 7.11 0.19 0.79
N ALA A 69 6.30 0.92 0.02
CA ALA A 69 6.60 1.33 -1.35
C ALA A 69 6.69 0.12 -2.31
N GLY A 70 7.77 0.00 -3.08
CA GLY A 70 7.88 -0.93 -4.20
C GLY A 70 7.80 -0.22 -5.54
N ILE A 71 8.60 0.85 -5.68
CA ILE A 71 8.54 1.72 -6.84
C ILE A 71 9.62 1.29 -7.83
N TYR A 72 9.23 0.54 -8.86
CA TYR A 72 10.15 0.11 -9.91
C TYR A 72 10.47 1.27 -10.86
N HIS A 73 11.75 1.41 -11.17
CA HIS A 73 12.29 2.33 -12.15
C HIS A 73 13.01 1.52 -13.24
N ALA A 74 12.25 1.18 -14.29
CA ALA A 74 12.71 0.32 -15.39
C ALA A 74 14.02 0.80 -16.07
N PRO A 75 14.25 2.11 -16.34
CA PRO A 75 15.46 2.55 -17.02
C PRO A 75 16.77 2.21 -16.29
N THR A 76 16.73 1.96 -14.98
CA THR A 76 17.90 1.60 -14.16
C THR A 76 17.83 0.19 -13.60
N ASP A 77 16.84 -0.61 -13.99
CA ASP A 77 16.55 -1.94 -13.43
C ASP A 77 16.65 -1.96 -11.89
N SER A 78 15.92 -1.04 -11.26
CA SER A 78 16.01 -0.82 -9.83
C SER A 78 14.66 -0.51 -9.19
N MET A 79 14.53 -0.75 -7.89
CA MET A 79 13.33 -0.47 -7.11
C MET A 79 13.67 0.33 -5.86
N PHE A 80 12.82 1.29 -5.54
CA PHE A 80 12.86 2.04 -4.30
C PHE A 80 11.84 1.43 -3.33
N ILE A 81 12.34 0.99 -2.18
CA ILE A 81 11.59 0.32 -1.11
C ILE A 81 11.86 1.10 0.17
N VAL A 82 10.91 1.10 1.09
CA VAL A 82 11.08 1.74 2.39
C VAL A 82 11.01 0.68 3.50
N SER A 83 11.86 0.85 4.51
CA SER A 83 11.88 0.00 5.69
C SER A 83 10.68 0.24 6.62
N ASP A 84 10.39 -0.72 7.50
CA ASP A 84 9.63 -0.40 8.71
C ASP A 84 10.52 0.45 9.64
N THR A 85 9.93 0.96 10.71
CA THR A 85 10.64 1.63 11.79
C THR A 85 11.60 0.66 12.49
N PHE A 86 12.88 1.02 12.52
CA PHE A 86 13.88 0.30 13.31
C PHE A 86 14.93 1.25 13.86
N SER A 87 15.73 0.75 14.81
CA SER A 87 16.86 1.47 15.39
C SER A 87 18.13 0.66 15.21
N ASP A 88 19.13 1.26 14.56
CA ASP A 88 20.49 0.73 14.43
C ASP A 88 21.51 1.87 14.63
N PRO A 89 22.50 1.73 15.54
CA PRO A 89 23.47 2.79 15.82
C PRO A 89 24.31 3.25 14.62
N SER A 90 24.49 2.40 13.61
CA SER A 90 25.31 2.67 12.42
C SER A 90 24.53 3.21 11.24
N ILE A 91 23.20 2.97 11.21
CA ILE A 91 22.33 3.35 10.10
C ILE A 91 21.42 4.52 10.50
N THR A 92 20.74 4.40 11.64
CA THR A 92 19.74 5.37 12.09
C THR A 92 20.21 6.24 13.25
N ASN A 93 21.52 6.19 13.58
CA ASN A 93 22.10 6.81 14.77
C ASN A 93 21.41 6.37 16.08
N GLY A 94 20.79 5.19 16.10
CA GLY A 94 20.05 4.66 17.24
C GLY A 94 18.65 5.28 17.44
N GLU A 95 18.15 6.03 16.47
CA GLU A 95 16.76 6.52 16.46
C GLU A 95 15.84 5.50 15.80
N MET A 96 14.59 5.41 16.28
CA MET A 96 13.54 4.60 15.65
C MET A 96 12.95 5.36 14.46
N ILE A 97 13.41 5.05 13.25
CA ILE A 97 13.00 5.75 12.02
C ILE A 97 12.88 4.78 10.83
N GLN A 98 12.30 5.27 9.73
CA GLN A 98 12.28 4.58 8.43
C GLN A 98 13.39 5.11 7.51
N VAL A 99 13.89 4.23 6.63
CA VAL A 99 14.93 4.57 5.64
C VAL A 99 14.54 4.12 4.24
N LEU A 100 15.08 4.81 3.24
CA LEU A 100 14.91 4.48 1.83
C LEU A 100 15.97 3.46 1.40
N VAL A 101 15.53 2.36 0.79
CA VAL A 101 16.34 1.25 0.29
C VAL A 101 16.26 1.23 -1.23
N HIS A 102 17.42 1.28 -1.89
CA HIS A 102 17.55 1.18 -3.34
C HIS A 102 18.05 -0.20 -3.72
N VAL A 103 17.19 -0.99 -4.37
CA VAL A 103 17.52 -2.32 -4.88
C VAL A 103 17.83 -2.23 -6.37
N THR A 104 18.91 -2.83 -6.83
CA THR A 104 19.40 -2.77 -8.22
C THR A 104 19.69 -4.16 -8.77
N ASN A 105 19.77 -4.26 -10.10
CA ASN A 105 20.02 -5.51 -10.84
C ASN A 105 18.91 -6.56 -10.57
N LEU A 106 17.66 -6.09 -10.49
CA LEU A 106 16.48 -6.91 -10.19
C LEU A 106 16.21 -7.98 -11.26
N SER A 107 16.57 -7.70 -12.51
CA SER A 107 16.41 -8.64 -13.63
C SER A 107 17.55 -9.68 -13.69
N THR A 108 18.51 -9.64 -12.77
CA THR A 108 19.67 -10.53 -12.73
C THR A 108 19.55 -11.57 -11.61
N ASP A 109 20.39 -12.61 -11.66
CA ASP A 109 20.49 -13.59 -10.58
C ASP A 109 21.22 -13.06 -9.32
N ASN A 110 21.68 -11.81 -9.33
CA ASN A 110 22.46 -11.22 -8.23
C ASN A 110 21.99 -9.79 -7.86
N PRO A 111 20.73 -9.60 -7.45
CA PRO A 111 20.23 -8.31 -7.03
C PRO A 111 21.02 -7.79 -5.82
N GLN A 112 21.21 -6.47 -5.75
CA GLN A 112 21.93 -5.79 -4.67
C GLN A 112 21.05 -4.71 -4.05
N TYR A 113 21.25 -4.40 -2.77
CA TYR A 113 20.57 -3.27 -2.12
C TYR A 113 21.56 -2.33 -1.45
N THR A 114 21.20 -1.05 -1.40
CA THR A 114 21.88 -0.02 -0.63
C THR A 114 20.84 0.78 0.16
N ILE A 115 21.21 1.21 1.37
CA ILE A 115 20.40 2.17 2.13
C ILE A 115 20.85 3.57 1.72
N LEU A 116 19.91 4.39 1.26
CA LEU A 116 20.19 5.76 0.83
C LEU A 116 20.21 6.69 2.05
N ASN A 117 21.30 7.44 2.21
CA ASN A 117 21.46 8.39 3.31
C ASN A 117 20.88 9.78 2.96
N GLU A 118 19.58 9.83 2.65
CA GLU A 118 18.91 11.08 2.29
C GLU A 118 18.41 11.83 3.51
N THR A 119 19.31 12.64 4.07
CA THR A 119 19.04 13.53 5.22
C THR A 119 18.01 14.62 4.96
N SER A 120 17.65 14.86 3.69
CA SER A 120 16.61 15.81 3.28
C SER A 120 15.19 15.26 3.48
N LEU A 121 15.06 13.95 3.70
CA LEU A 121 13.81 13.27 4.02
C LEU A 121 13.84 12.82 5.47
N ALA A 122 12.68 12.80 6.12
CA ALA A 122 12.52 12.20 7.43
C ALA A 122 11.36 11.22 7.38
N ASN A 123 11.64 9.96 7.73
CA ASN A 123 10.67 8.87 7.70
C ASN A 123 9.91 8.81 6.36
N PRO A 124 10.60 8.53 5.23
CA PRO A 124 9.89 8.15 4.00
C PRO A 124 8.98 6.95 4.30
N VAL A 125 7.86 6.84 3.59
CA VAL A 125 6.91 5.72 3.76
C VAL A 125 6.69 5.02 2.44
N SER A 126 6.00 5.67 1.50
CA SER A 126 5.70 5.07 0.21
C SER A 126 5.83 6.10 -0.91
N GLY A 127 5.34 5.76 -2.10
CA GLY A 127 5.33 6.63 -3.26
C GLY A 127 4.93 5.92 -4.53
N ALA A 128 5.09 6.64 -5.64
CA ALA A 128 4.88 6.11 -6.98
C ALA A 128 5.89 6.69 -7.97
N ARG A 129 6.13 5.98 -9.09
CA ARG A 129 6.90 6.53 -10.20
C ARG A 129 6.08 7.63 -10.86
N TYR A 130 6.72 8.77 -11.06
CA TYR A 130 6.15 9.92 -11.76
C TYR A 130 6.75 9.97 -13.17
N LEU A 131 6.04 9.39 -14.13
CA LEU A 131 6.39 9.43 -15.54
C LEU A 131 5.36 10.28 -16.29
N HIS A 132 5.62 11.59 -16.41
CA HIS A 132 4.65 12.50 -17.03
C HIS A 132 5.32 13.74 -17.64
N ASN A 133 4.85 14.15 -18.83
CA ASN A 133 5.37 15.31 -19.58
C ASN A 133 6.91 15.32 -19.72
N GLY A 134 7.52 14.15 -19.91
CA GLY A 134 8.96 13.98 -20.07
C GLY A 134 9.77 14.00 -18.77
N ALA A 135 9.14 14.17 -17.61
CA ALA A 135 9.76 13.91 -16.32
C ALA A 135 9.66 12.42 -15.97
N ASP A 136 10.72 11.91 -15.36
CA ASP A 136 10.82 10.54 -14.85
C ASP A 136 11.45 10.61 -13.46
N LEU A 137 10.59 10.66 -12.44
CA LEU A 137 10.93 10.92 -11.05
C LEU A 137 10.25 9.89 -10.15
N ILE A 138 10.55 9.93 -8.86
CA ILE A 138 9.80 9.20 -7.83
C ILE A 138 9.05 10.22 -6.97
N ALA A 139 7.73 10.12 -6.89
CA ALA A 139 6.90 10.90 -5.98
C ALA A 139 6.80 10.16 -4.64
N LEU A 140 7.52 10.62 -3.62
CA LEU A 140 7.55 10.03 -2.29
C LEU A 140 6.67 10.80 -1.32
N VAL A 141 6.01 10.05 -0.44
CA VAL A 141 5.38 10.60 0.76
C VAL A 141 6.24 10.32 1.98
N CYS A 142 6.28 11.29 2.90
CA CYS A 142 7.08 11.19 4.11
C CYS A 142 6.28 11.63 5.33
N ILE A 143 6.46 10.91 6.43
CA ILE A 143 5.85 11.21 7.72
C ILE A 143 6.38 12.52 8.28
N GLY A 144 7.65 12.87 8.02
CA GLY A 144 8.33 14.01 8.62
C GLY A 144 8.95 13.67 9.99
N SER A 145 9.39 14.69 10.70
CA SER A 145 10.03 14.55 12.03
C SER A 145 9.15 15.02 13.18
N MET A 146 9.48 14.55 14.39
CA MET A 146 8.80 14.85 15.65
C MET A 146 8.79 16.34 16.00
N ASN A 147 9.82 17.08 15.59
CA ASN A 147 10.00 18.49 15.85
C ASN A 147 9.72 19.39 14.63
N ASP A 148 9.16 18.83 13.55
CA ASP A 148 8.95 19.53 12.27
C ASP A 148 10.23 20.12 11.62
N ALA A 149 11.43 19.72 12.05
CA ALA A 149 12.67 20.15 11.42
C ALA A 149 12.77 19.67 9.96
N THR A 150 12.25 18.47 9.68
CA THR A 150 11.99 17.98 8.32
C THR A 150 10.49 17.72 8.21
N PRO A 151 9.79 18.41 7.29
CA PRO A 151 8.33 18.39 7.27
C PRO A 151 7.78 17.07 6.73
N ALA A 152 6.55 16.75 7.15
CA ALA A 152 5.70 15.77 6.47
C ALA A 152 5.33 16.28 5.07
N GLY A 153 5.04 15.39 4.12
CA GLY A 153 4.51 15.82 2.82
C GLY A 153 4.87 14.94 1.64
N LEU A 154 4.75 15.53 0.47
CA LEU A 154 5.06 14.93 -0.82
C LEU A 154 6.33 15.58 -1.40
N PHE A 155 7.21 14.74 -1.95
CA PHE A 155 8.53 15.11 -2.46
C PHE A 155 8.78 14.41 -3.78
N PHE A 156 9.50 15.05 -4.69
CA PHE A 156 10.17 14.35 -5.79
C PHE A 156 11.57 13.92 -5.38
N LEU A 157 11.93 12.70 -5.76
CA LEU A 157 13.27 12.15 -5.73
C LEU A 157 13.72 11.87 -7.17
N ASN A 158 14.92 12.30 -7.53
CA ASN A 158 15.57 11.91 -8.78
C ASN A 158 16.03 10.43 -8.66
N PRO A 159 15.59 9.51 -9.55
CA PRO A 159 15.97 8.11 -9.46
C PRO A 159 17.44 7.83 -9.83
N TYR A 160 18.19 8.85 -10.26
CA TYR A 160 19.61 8.77 -10.57
C TYR A 160 20.45 9.45 -9.48
N PRO A 161 21.65 8.92 -9.16
CA PRO A 161 22.61 9.61 -8.31
C PRO A 161 22.86 11.05 -8.80
N PRO A 162 22.94 12.03 -7.89
CA PRO A 162 23.06 11.89 -6.44
C PRO A 162 21.71 11.82 -5.69
N PHE A 163 20.61 11.42 -6.34
CA PHE A 163 19.29 11.23 -5.72
C PHE A 163 18.69 12.51 -5.13
N ASN A 164 18.83 13.64 -5.83
CA ASN A 164 18.33 14.93 -5.35
C ASN A 164 16.82 14.90 -5.03
N VAL A 165 16.47 15.49 -3.89
CA VAL A 165 15.11 15.63 -3.39
C VAL A 165 14.59 17.05 -3.61
N THR A 166 13.32 17.19 -3.99
CA THR A 166 12.61 18.48 -4.10
C THR A 166 11.24 18.40 -3.43
N PRO A 167 10.92 19.25 -2.43
CA PRO A 167 9.60 19.26 -1.82
C PRO A 167 8.53 19.76 -2.81
N LEU A 168 7.34 19.16 -2.75
CA LEU A 168 6.18 19.55 -3.55
C LEU A 168 5.11 20.24 -2.71
N THR A 169 4.63 19.56 -1.67
CA THR A 169 3.67 20.11 -0.71
C THR A 169 3.93 19.54 0.67
N THR A 170 3.94 20.39 1.69
CA THR A 170 4.27 20.02 3.08
C THR A 170 3.21 20.43 4.09
N SER A 171 2.16 21.11 3.65
CA SER A 171 1.02 21.50 4.46
C SER A 171 -0.26 21.59 3.64
N TYR A 172 -1.40 21.44 4.31
CA TYR A 172 -2.70 21.81 3.77
C TYR A 172 -3.14 23.14 4.38
N GLY A 173 -3.00 24.22 3.60
CA GLY A 173 -3.13 25.58 4.11
C GLY A 173 -2.09 25.85 5.20
N ASN A 174 -2.55 26.24 6.39
CA ASN A 174 -1.68 26.54 7.54
C ASN A 174 -1.40 25.33 8.43
N TYR A 175 -1.97 24.16 8.13
CA TYR A 175 -1.80 22.97 8.95
C TYR A 175 -0.80 22.01 8.28
N PRO A 176 0.25 21.57 9.00
CA PRO A 176 1.11 20.50 8.49
C PRO A 176 0.29 19.23 8.29
N TYR A 177 0.67 18.42 7.31
CA TYR A 177 0.08 17.09 7.14
C TYR A 177 0.29 16.25 8.39
N ASN A 178 -0.63 15.30 8.63
CA ASN A 178 -0.55 14.40 9.78
C ASN A 178 0.72 13.54 9.68
N SER A 179 0.72 12.68 8.66
CA SER A 179 1.77 11.72 8.32
C SER A 179 1.37 11.01 7.02
N PRO A 180 1.64 11.61 5.84
CA PRO A 180 1.33 10.99 4.56
C PRO A 180 1.92 9.59 4.42
N ASP A 181 1.14 8.67 3.84
CA ASP A 181 1.38 7.22 3.97
C ASP A 181 1.59 6.54 2.61
N ASP A 182 0.60 6.58 1.71
CA ASP A 182 0.73 6.05 0.34
C ASP A 182 0.38 7.09 -0.73
N ALA A 183 0.89 6.88 -1.95
CA ALA A 183 0.65 7.77 -3.09
C ALA A 183 0.56 7.04 -4.43
N THR A 184 -0.19 7.63 -5.36
CA THR A 184 -0.34 7.13 -6.73
C THR A 184 -0.38 8.29 -7.74
N VAL A 185 0.15 8.07 -8.94
CA VAL A 185 0.17 9.08 -10.03
C VAL A 185 -0.89 8.73 -11.05
N PHE A 186 -1.88 9.61 -11.21
CA PHE A 186 -2.97 9.45 -12.18
C PHE A 186 -2.51 9.72 -13.61
N PRO A 187 -3.27 9.25 -14.62
CA PRO A 187 -2.94 9.47 -16.04
C PRO A 187 -2.83 10.96 -16.45
N ASP A 188 -3.48 11.87 -15.70
CA ASP A 188 -3.38 13.32 -15.92
C ASP A 188 -2.12 13.95 -15.31
N GLY A 189 -1.25 13.15 -14.69
CA GLY A 189 -0.04 13.60 -14.00
C GLY A 189 -0.29 14.14 -12.59
N SER A 190 -1.51 14.10 -12.07
CA SER A 190 -1.76 14.47 -10.67
C SER A 190 -1.44 13.34 -9.72
N ILE A 191 -1.09 13.70 -8.49
CA ILE A 191 -0.64 12.76 -7.46
C ILE A 191 -1.70 12.71 -6.37
N TYR A 192 -2.23 11.52 -6.11
CA TYR A 192 -3.19 11.29 -5.04
C TYR A 192 -2.46 10.63 -3.88
N PHE A 193 -2.67 11.10 -2.66
CA PHE A 193 -2.00 10.55 -1.48
C PHE A 193 -2.89 10.55 -0.24
N THR A 194 -2.63 9.61 0.66
CA THR A 194 -3.35 9.46 1.94
C THR A 194 -2.61 10.14 3.07
N ASP A 195 -3.34 10.67 4.06
CA ASP A 195 -2.78 11.36 5.23
C ASP A 195 -3.39 10.84 6.55
N PRO A 196 -3.10 9.59 6.94
CA PRO A 196 -3.49 9.02 8.22
C PRO A 196 -2.62 9.59 9.37
N VAL A 197 -2.86 9.09 10.59
CA VAL A 197 -2.20 9.53 11.83
C VAL A 197 -1.13 8.57 12.35
N TYR A 198 -0.59 7.69 11.51
CA TYR A 198 0.38 6.68 11.95
C TYR A 198 1.63 7.30 12.56
N GLY A 199 2.13 8.41 12.01
CA GLY A 199 3.28 9.10 12.57
C GLY A 199 3.05 9.48 14.03
N PHE A 200 1.85 9.94 14.39
CA PHE A 200 1.52 10.26 15.78
C PHE A 200 1.39 9.00 16.63
N THR A 201 0.70 7.97 16.15
CA THR A 201 0.50 6.73 16.94
C THR A 201 1.80 5.95 17.15
N ASN A 202 2.76 6.10 16.25
CA ASN A 202 4.07 5.45 16.33
C ASN A 202 5.14 6.34 17.01
N GLY A 203 4.76 7.55 17.46
CA GLY A 203 5.67 8.46 18.17
C GLY A 203 6.71 9.15 17.29
N LEU A 204 6.48 9.19 15.97
CA LEU A 204 7.32 9.88 14.98
C LEU A 204 6.89 11.32 14.72
N ARG A 205 5.64 11.68 15.09
CA ARG A 205 5.00 12.97 14.81
C ARG A 205 4.23 13.53 15.99
N PRO A 206 4.04 14.87 16.05
CA PRO A 206 3.20 15.51 17.06
C PRO A 206 1.72 15.17 16.83
N PRO A 207 0.85 15.45 17.82
CA PRO A 207 -0.59 15.31 17.63
C PRO A 207 -1.08 16.01 16.36
N PRO A 208 -1.91 15.34 15.54
CA PRO A 208 -2.39 15.84 14.25
C PRO A 208 -3.35 17.01 14.41
N TYR A 209 -3.41 17.87 13.39
CA TYR A 209 -4.41 18.96 13.28
C TYR A 209 -5.47 18.68 12.22
N LEU A 210 -5.16 17.83 11.24
CA LEU A 210 -6.04 17.52 10.11
C LEU A 210 -6.79 16.21 10.36
N PRO A 211 -8.02 16.07 9.84
CA PRO A 211 -8.69 14.77 9.80
C PRO A 211 -7.97 13.80 8.86
N ASN A 212 -8.21 12.50 9.05
CA ASN A 212 -7.75 11.45 8.14
C ASN A 212 -8.42 11.60 6.76
N GLN A 213 -7.64 11.96 5.74
CA GLN A 213 -8.15 12.31 4.41
C GLN A 213 -7.24 11.82 3.28
N VAL A 214 -7.77 11.90 2.06
CA VAL A 214 -7.03 11.73 0.82
C VAL A 214 -6.95 13.09 0.12
N TYR A 215 -5.79 13.40 -0.42
CA TYR A 215 -5.50 14.65 -1.11
C TYR A 215 -5.11 14.37 -2.56
N ARG A 216 -5.39 15.34 -3.44
CA ARG A 216 -4.84 15.42 -4.79
C ARG A 216 -3.90 16.61 -4.87
N TYR A 217 -2.65 16.38 -5.26
CA TYR A 217 -1.68 17.39 -5.64
C TYR A 217 -1.53 17.44 -7.16
N ASP A 218 -1.49 18.64 -7.72
CA ASP A 218 -1.32 18.89 -9.15
C ASP A 218 0.01 19.60 -9.40
N PRO A 219 1.04 18.89 -9.90
CA PRO A 219 2.35 19.48 -10.13
C PRO A 219 2.34 20.63 -11.17
N ALA A 220 1.39 20.63 -12.11
CA ALA A 220 1.34 21.64 -13.16
C ALA A 220 0.82 22.99 -12.64
N THR A 221 -0.08 22.95 -11.66
CA THR A 221 -0.64 24.16 -11.04
C THR A 221 -0.09 24.47 -9.65
N ASN A 222 0.70 23.54 -9.09
CA ASN A 222 1.18 23.57 -7.72
C ASN A 222 0.03 23.76 -6.70
N THR A 223 -1.04 22.98 -6.85
CA THR A 223 -2.22 23.06 -5.97
C THR A 223 -2.52 21.73 -5.30
N THR A 224 -2.95 21.80 -4.04
CA THR A 224 -3.44 20.65 -3.27
C THR A 224 -4.91 20.83 -2.94
N ARG A 225 -5.70 19.76 -3.05
CA ARG A 225 -7.09 19.72 -2.58
C ARG A 225 -7.38 18.44 -1.81
N ALA A 226 -8.05 18.55 -0.65
CA ALA A 226 -8.69 17.42 0.00
C ALA A 226 -9.83 16.91 -0.90
N ILE A 227 -9.87 15.61 -1.18
CA ILE A 227 -10.80 15.03 -2.17
C ILE A 227 -11.71 13.96 -1.59
N VAL A 228 -11.30 13.31 -0.51
CA VAL A 228 -12.07 12.26 0.15
C VAL A 228 -11.80 12.28 1.65
N ASP A 229 -12.85 12.10 2.44
CA ASP A 229 -12.81 12.00 3.90
C ASP A 229 -13.56 10.75 4.40
N ALA A 230 -13.88 10.75 5.71
CA ALA A 230 -14.64 9.70 6.38
C ALA A 230 -14.00 8.30 6.33
N PHE A 231 -12.68 8.26 6.55
CA PHE A 231 -11.92 7.04 6.78
C PHE A 231 -11.61 6.85 8.26
N GLY A 232 -11.44 5.59 8.67
CA GLY A 232 -10.80 5.26 9.94
C GLY A 232 -9.33 5.64 9.87
N ARG A 233 -8.57 5.04 8.95
CA ARG A 233 -7.19 5.39 8.59
C ARG A 233 -6.98 5.08 7.09
N PRO A 234 -7.00 6.08 6.19
CA PRO A 234 -6.74 5.85 4.78
C PRO A 234 -5.27 5.45 4.63
N ASN A 235 -5.02 4.36 3.92
CA ASN A 235 -3.68 3.79 3.78
C ASN A 235 -3.37 3.64 2.28
N GLY A 236 -3.39 2.44 1.69
CA GLY A 236 -3.04 2.24 0.30
C GLY A 236 -3.95 2.98 -0.66
N VAL A 237 -3.39 3.54 -1.72
CA VAL A 237 -4.15 4.30 -2.72
C VAL A 237 -3.68 3.96 -4.13
N THR A 238 -4.65 3.73 -5.02
CA THR A 238 -4.39 3.44 -6.43
C THR A 238 -5.59 3.83 -7.30
N HIS A 239 -5.51 3.63 -8.60
CA HIS A 239 -6.57 4.00 -9.54
C HIS A 239 -6.79 2.93 -10.61
N SER A 240 -7.94 2.93 -11.26
CA SER A 240 -8.15 2.11 -12.46
C SER A 240 -7.21 2.56 -13.59
N PRO A 241 -6.83 1.69 -14.54
CA PRO A 241 -5.90 2.05 -15.62
C PRO A 241 -6.30 3.30 -16.42
N ASP A 242 -7.60 3.54 -16.58
CA ASP A 242 -8.15 4.70 -17.27
C ASP A 242 -8.33 5.95 -16.38
N GLY A 243 -7.96 5.87 -15.10
CA GLY A 243 -8.07 6.96 -14.12
C GLY A 243 -9.50 7.31 -13.72
N THR A 244 -10.50 6.51 -14.09
CA THR A 244 -11.92 6.81 -13.79
C THR A 244 -12.38 6.35 -12.41
N ILE A 245 -11.60 5.49 -11.75
CA ILE A 245 -11.87 5.00 -10.40
C ILE A 245 -10.66 5.23 -9.51
N LEU A 246 -10.87 5.78 -8.31
CA LEU A 246 -9.90 5.85 -7.21
C LEU A 246 -10.22 4.72 -6.23
N TYR A 247 -9.22 3.97 -5.80
CA TYR A 247 -9.31 2.95 -4.75
C TYR A 247 -8.50 3.38 -3.53
N VAL A 248 -9.09 3.23 -2.34
CA VAL A 248 -8.44 3.60 -1.07
C VAL A 248 -8.68 2.50 -0.03
N GLY A 249 -7.61 1.94 0.52
CA GLY A 249 -7.64 1.04 1.66
C GLY A 249 -7.93 1.81 2.95
N ASP A 250 -8.75 1.24 3.83
CA ASP A 250 -8.99 1.78 5.17
C ASP A 250 -8.59 0.73 6.20
N THR A 251 -7.58 1.03 7.00
CA THR A 251 -6.98 0.17 8.03
C THR A 251 -7.40 0.62 9.43
N GLY A 252 -8.48 1.39 9.57
CA GLY A 252 -8.94 1.96 10.85
C GLY A 252 -9.19 0.97 11.99
N ALA A 253 -9.36 -0.32 11.68
CA ALA A 253 -9.40 -1.41 12.66
C ALA A 253 -8.09 -1.55 13.45
N ASN A 254 -6.95 -1.16 12.87
CA ASN A 254 -5.68 -1.06 13.57
C ASN A 254 -5.59 0.30 14.29
N ILE A 255 -5.73 0.28 15.62
CA ILE A 255 -5.75 1.51 16.41
C ILE A 255 -4.37 1.95 16.92
N GLY A 256 -3.29 1.23 16.56
CA GLY A 256 -1.90 1.65 16.84
C GLY A 256 -1.37 1.35 18.24
N ASN A 257 -2.05 0.49 19.02
CA ASN A 257 -1.57 0.03 20.34
C ASN A 257 -1.41 -1.51 20.41
N GLY A 258 -1.37 -2.17 19.26
CA GLY A 258 -1.34 -3.63 19.14
C GLY A 258 -2.69 -4.34 19.36
N THR A 259 -3.78 -3.60 19.57
CA THR A 259 -5.14 -4.15 19.58
C THR A 259 -5.85 -3.86 18.26
N ILE A 260 -6.72 -4.79 17.86
CA ILE A 260 -7.55 -4.67 16.67
C ILE A 260 -9.00 -4.42 17.08
N ASP A 261 -9.58 -3.33 16.59
CA ASP A 261 -11.02 -3.11 16.66
C ASP A 261 -11.71 -3.98 15.60
N THR A 262 -12.29 -5.10 16.04
CA THR A 262 -13.01 -6.03 15.16
C THR A 262 -14.23 -5.43 14.46
N GLN A 263 -14.75 -4.30 14.95
CA GLN A 263 -15.83 -3.53 14.32
C GLN A 263 -15.30 -2.32 13.52
N GLY A 264 -14.00 -2.05 13.59
CA GLY A 264 -13.35 -0.96 12.88
C GLY A 264 -13.25 -1.21 11.37
N GLN A 265 -12.99 -0.12 10.64
CA GLN A 265 -12.88 -0.13 9.19
C GLN A 265 -11.68 -0.97 8.73
N ARG A 266 -11.92 -1.88 7.79
CA ARG A 266 -10.89 -2.76 7.19
C ARG A 266 -11.19 -3.07 5.73
N SER A 267 -11.95 -2.19 5.06
CA SER A 267 -12.41 -2.38 3.69
C SER A 267 -11.64 -1.45 2.76
N THR A 268 -11.46 -1.88 1.53
CA THR A 268 -11.10 -1.01 0.42
C THR A 268 -12.37 -0.38 -0.14
N TYR A 269 -12.34 0.93 -0.36
CA TYR A 269 -13.41 1.70 -0.96
C TYR A 269 -13.02 2.12 -2.38
N ALA A 270 -14.00 2.13 -3.29
CA ALA A 270 -13.86 2.70 -4.62
C ALA A 270 -14.68 4.00 -4.74
N PHE A 271 -14.20 4.89 -5.61
CA PHE A 271 -14.84 6.16 -5.90
C PHE A 271 -14.74 6.47 -7.38
N SER A 272 -15.78 7.08 -7.95
CA SER A 272 -15.76 7.52 -9.34
C SER A 272 -15.11 8.90 -9.46
N VAL A 273 -14.13 9.01 -10.35
CA VAL A 273 -13.42 10.25 -10.68
C VAL A 273 -14.08 10.86 -11.91
N ARG A 274 -14.66 12.05 -11.74
CA ARG A 274 -15.44 12.74 -12.79
C ARG A 274 -14.93 14.15 -13.00
N MET A 275 -14.71 14.54 -14.25
CA MET A 275 -14.45 15.93 -14.58
C MET A 275 -15.73 16.74 -14.44
N LEU A 276 -15.77 17.69 -13.50
CA LEU A 276 -16.84 18.66 -13.43
C LEU A 276 -16.50 19.87 -14.32
N PRO A 277 -17.50 20.46 -15.00
CA PRO A 277 -17.29 21.67 -15.78
C PRO A 277 -16.91 22.84 -14.88
N SER A 278 -16.19 23.81 -15.45
CA SER A 278 -15.88 25.07 -14.78
C SER A 278 -17.16 25.77 -14.33
N GLY A 279 -17.12 26.43 -13.17
CA GLY A 279 -18.22 27.26 -12.72
C GLY A 279 -18.40 28.48 -13.61
N VAL A 280 -19.61 29.06 -13.60
CA VAL A 280 -19.92 30.32 -14.30
C VAL A 280 -19.13 31.52 -13.75
N ASP A 281 -18.51 31.36 -12.58
CA ASP A 281 -17.63 32.31 -11.90
C ASP A 281 -16.15 32.17 -12.30
N GLY A 282 -15.83 31.26 -13.22
CA GLY A 282 -14.46 30.99 -13.65
C GLY A 282 -13.70 30.04 -12.71
N SER A 283 -14.36 29.43 -11.72
CA SER A 283 -13.76 28.33 -10.96
C SER A 283 -13.37 27.18 -11.88
N MET A 284 -12.14 26.69 -11.74
CA MET A 284 -11.59 25.68 -12.65
C MET A 284 -12.38 24.37 -12.59
N ALA A 285 -12.68 23.84 -13.78
CA ALA A 285 -12.99 22.43 -13.96
C ALA A 285 -11.90 21.58 -13.31
N GLY A 286 -12.28 20.50 -12.64
CA GLY A 286 -11.33 19.60 -12.03
C GLY A 286 -11.93 18.22 -11.83
N PRO A 287 -11.10 17.19 -11.70
CA PRO A 287 -11.59 15.88 -11.32
C PRO A 287 -12.21 15.98 -9.93
N PHE A 288 -13.44 15.51 -9.75
CA PHE A 288 -14.08 15.34 -8.46
C PHE A 288 -14.28 13.86 -8.18
N VAL A 289 -14.19 13.51 -6.91
CA VAL A 289 -14.40 12.15 -6.45
C VAL A 289 -15.83 12.03 -5.92
N THR A 290 -16.56 11.02 -6.41
CA THR A 290 -17.99 10.79 -6.14
C THR A 290 -18.27 9.29 -5.95
N ASP A 291 -19.52 8.93 -5.65
CA ASP A 291 -19.98 7.53 -5.66
C ASP A 291 -19.15 6.58 -4.79
N ARG A 292 -18.84 6.99 -3.55
CA ARG A 292 -18.16 6.14 -2.55
C ARG A 292 -18.93 4.83 -2.40
N ARG A 293 -18.23 3.72 -2.60
CA ARG A 293 -18.77 2.36 -2.47
C ARG A 293 -17.74 1.44 -1.85
N VAL A 294 -18.20 0.46 -1.09
CA VAL A 294 -17.34 -0.65 -0.68
C VAL A 294 -16.93 -1.38 -1.95
N PHE A 295 -15.63 -1.55 -2.15
CA PHE A 295 -15.08 -2.32 -3.25
C PHE A 295 -14.87 -3.77 -2.82
N ALA A 296 -14.04 -3.97 -1.79
CA ALA A 296 -13.73 -5.27 -1.24
C ALA A 296 -13.39 -5.15 0.25
N MET A 297 -13.52 -6.26 0.97
CA MET A 297 -12.96 -6.42 2.32
C MET A 297 -12.17 -7.72 2.32
N PRO A 298 -10.86 -7.71 2.62
CA PRO A 298 -10.12 -8.94 2.79
C PRO A 298 -10.70 -9.73 3.97
N ASP A 299 -10.66 -11.05 3.86
CA ASP A 299 -11.09 -11.98 4.90
C ASP A 299 -10.05 -12.13 6.03
N VAL A 300 -8.83 -11.64 5.83
CA VAL A 300 -7.77 -11.56 6.85
C VAL A 300 -7.17 -10.16 6.86
N GLY A 301 -7.16 -9.52 8.03
CA GLY A 301 -6.55 -8.20 8.21
C GLY A 301 -7.29 -7.07 7.49
N ALA A 302 -6.52 -6.14 6.94
CA ALA A 302 -6.95 -5.04 6.08
C ALA A 302 -5.94 -4.91 4.94
N ASN A 303 -6.32 -4.25 3.85
CA ASN A 303 -5.37 -3.93 2.79
C ASN A 303 -4.53 -2.72 3.22
N ASP A 304 -3.22 -2.93 3.32
CA ASP A 304 -2.20 -1.90 3.50
C ASP A 304 -1.93 -1.26 2.13
N GLY A 305 -0.79 -1.52 1.49
CA GLY A 305 -0.50 -1.11 0.12
C GLY A 305 -1.47 -1.66 -0.94
N LEU A 306 -1.85 -0.79 -1.88
CA LEU A 306 -2.68 -1.13 -3.05
C LEU A 306 -1.96 -0.82 -4.37
N LYS A 307 -2.19 -1.63 -5.40
CA LYS A 307 -1.79 -1.37 -6.79
C LYS A 307 -2.86 -1.91 -7.77
N THR A 308 -2.79 -1.51 -9.03
CA THR A 308 -3.63 -2.06 -10.11
C THR A 308 -2.79 -2.53 -11.28
N ASP A 309 -3.30 -3.52 -12.03
CA ASP A 309 -2.74 -3.92 -13.32
C ASP A 309 -3.49 -3.28 -14.49
N LEU A 310 -2.93 -3.36 -15.70
CA LEU A 310 -3.53 -2.81 -16.93
C LEU A 310 -4.85 -3.47 -17.34
N ASN A 311 -5.20 -4.63 -16.78
CA ASN A 311 -6.51 -5.26 -16.97
C ASN A 311 -7.56 -4.74 -15.96
N GLY A 312 -7.14 -3.87 -15.03
CA GLY A 312 -7.98 -3.25 -14.02
C GLY A 312 -8.18 -4.09 -12.77
N ASN A 313 -7.46 -5.21 -12.61
CA ASN A 313 -7.51 -5.94 -11.35
C ASN A 313 -6.85 -5.11 -10.25
N VAL A 314 -7.40 -5.20 -9.04
CA VAL A 314 -6.89 -4.51 -7.85
C VAL A 314 -6.13 -5.51 -7.00
N TRP A 315 -4.91 -5.14 -6.64
CA TRP A 315 -3.96 -5.95 -5.89
C TRP A 315 -3.75 -5.27 -4.54
N GLY A 316 -3.95 -6.01 -3.45
CA GLY A 316 -3.83 -5.48 -2.10
C GLY A 316 -3.02 -6.37 -1.19
N GLN A 317 -2.09 -5.74 -0.48
CA GLN A 317 -1.32 -6.39 0.56
C GLN A 317 -2.19 -6.56 1.81
N SER A 318 -2.50 -7.80 2.17
CA SER A 318 -3.20 -8.17 3.40
C SER A 318 -2.27 -8.92 4.36
N THR A 319 -2.71 -9.12 5.60
CA THR A 319 -1.90 -9.74 6.66
C THR A 319 -1.45 -11.19 6.36
N ASP A 320 -2.20 -11.96 5.56
CA ASP A 320 -1.83 -13.33 5.16
C ASP A 320 -1.12 -13.40 3.79
N GLY A 321 -0.93 -12.27 3.12
CA GLY A 321 -0.27 -12.16 1.83
C GLY A 321 -1.02 -11.27 0.84
N LEU A 322 -0.77 -11.50 -0.43
CA LEU A 322 -1.29 -10.67 -1.52
C LEU A 322 -2.66 -11.19 -1.97
N HIS A 323 -3.65 -10.31 -2.03
CA HIS A 323 -4.98 -10.61 -2.53
C HIS A 323 -5.23 -9.88 -3.84
N VAL A 324 -5.97 -10.51 -4.74
CA VAL A 324 -6.28 -9.96 -6.06
C VAL A 324 -7.78 -10.01 -6.30
N TRP A 325 -8.34 -8.89 -6.75
CA TRP A 325 -9.76 -8.73 -7.06
C TRP A 325 -9.97 -8.26 -8.49
N THR A 326 -11.11 -8.64 -9.07
CA THR A 326 -11.60 -8.07 -10.33
C THR A 326 -11.89 -6.56 -10.16
N PRO A 327 -12.05 -5.80 -11.26
CA PRO A 327 -12.50 -4.41 -11.19
C PRO A 327 -13.85 -4.20 -10.47
N SER A 328 -14.65 -5.26 -10.30
CA SER A 328 -15.93 -5.21 -9.57
C SER A 328 -15.82 -5.60 -8.09
N GLY A 329 -14.64 -5.98 -7.60
CA GLY A 329 -14.42 -6.38 -6.20
C GLY A 329 -14.62 -7.87 -5.92
N GLU A 330 -14.74 -8.71 -6.94
CA GLU A 330 -14.81 -10.16 -6.76
C GLU A 330 -13.40 -10.73 -6.57
N GLN A 331 -13.20 -11.56 -5.54
CA GLN A 331 -11.89 -12.12 -5.23
C GLN A 331 -11.47 -13.15 -6.30
N LEU A 332 -10.34 -12.90 -6.95
CA LEU A 332 -9.74 -13.81 -7.92
C LEU A 332 -8.92 -14.89 -7.22
N GLY A 333 -8.09 -14.48 -6.25
CA GLY A 333 -7.27 -15.39 -5.47
C GLY A 333 -6.28 -14.67 -4.57
N LYS A 334 -5.39 -15.46 -3.98
CA LYS A 334 -4.35 -14.98 -3.06
C LYS A 334 -3.00 -15.65 -3.34
N VAL A 335 -1.93 -14.96 -2.97
CA VAL A 335 -0.59 -15.51 -2.83
C VAL A 335 -0.18 -15.37 -1.37
N LEU A 336 -0.09 -16.49 -0.66
CA LEU A 336 0.24 -16.54 0.75
C LEU A 336 1.76 -16.57 0.96
N TYR A 337 2.28 -15.64 1.74
CA TYR A 337 3.70 -15.55 2.11
C TYR A 337 3.87 -14.83 3.45
N GLY A 338 5.06 -14.98 4.01
CA GLY A 338 5.37 -14.45 5.34
C GLY A 338 4.56 -15.12 6.46
N ASP A 339 5.03 -14.90 7.69
CA ASP A 339 4.29 -15.19 8.92
C ASP A 339 3.92 -13.88 9.67
N GLY A 340 4.10 -12.72 9.02
CA GLY A 340 3.89 -11.36 9.55
C GLY A 340 3.14 -10.45 8.56
N ASP A 341 2.84 -9.21 8.96
CA ASP A 341 2.25 -8.18 8.07
C ASP A 341 3.28 -7.85 6.98
N GLY A 342 2.92 -8.07 5.72
CA GLY A 342 3.60 -7.35 4.64
C GLY A 342 2.99 -5.97 4.50
N GLY A 343 3.78 -4.95 4.16
CA GLY A 343 3.28 -3.57 4.07
C GLY A 343 2.83 -3.16 2.65
N ASN A 344 3.54 -3.60 1.60
CA ASN A 344 3.20 -3.18 0.23
C ASN A 344 3.64 -4.18 -0.86
N LEU A 345 3.35 -3.81 -2.12
CA LEU A 345 3.79 -4.51 -3.31
C LEU A 345 4.24 -3.54 -4.41
N GLY A 346 5.11 -4.03 -5.29
CA GLY A 346 5.60 -3.29 -6.46
C GLY A 346 5.58 -4.14 -7.73
N PHE A 347 4.89 -3.67 -8.77
CA PHE A 347 5.05 -4.24 -10.11
C PHE A 347 6.42 -3.86 -10.69
N ALA A 348 7.05 -4.81 -11.37
CA ALA A 348 8.30 -4.59 -12.11
C ALA A 348 8.11 -4.91 -13.60
N GLU A 349 9.01 -5.67 -14.21
CA GLU A 349 8.86 -6.18 -15.57
C GLU A 349 7.55 -7.00 -15.73
N PRO A 350 7.00 -7.14 -16.95
CA PRO A 350 5.77 -7.89 -17.19
C PRO A 350 5.80 -9.30 -16.57
N GLY A 351 4.83 -9.60 -15.72
CA GLY A 351 4.75 -10.86 -14.97
C GLY A 351 5.57 -10.90 -13.68
N GLU A 352 6.19 -9.81 -13.27
CA GLU A 352 6.98 -9.73 -12.03
C GLU A 352 6.33 -8.78 -11.00
N VAL A 353 6.13 -9.28 -9.79
CA VAL A 353 5.64 -8.51 -8.64
C VAL A 353 6.57 -8.75 -7.45
N TYR A 354 7.04 -7.68 -6.83
CA TYR A 354 7.83 -7.74 -5.61
C TYR A 354 6.92 -7.50 -4.41
N LEU A 355 7.12 -8.29 -3.36
CA LEU A 355 6.27 -8.28 -2.16
C LEU A 355 7.14 -7.99 -0.94
N MET A 356 6.77 -6.93 -0.22
CA MET A 356 7.50 -6.42 0.92
C MET A 356 6.96 -7.08 2.19
N ALA A 357 7.81 -7.87 2.86
CA ALA A 357 7.45 -8.64 4.05
C ALA A 357 8.54 -8.52 5.13
N GLU A 358 8.74 -7.29 5.60
CA GLU A 358 9.66 -6.92 6.66
C GLU A 358 11.13 -7.24 6.33
N GLN A 359 11.62 -8.36 6.85
CA GLN A 359 12.99 -8.84 6.65
C GLN A 359 13.18 -9.53 5.29
N VAL A 360 12.09 -9.88 4.61
CA VAL A 360 12.10 -10.69 3.41
C VAL A 360 11.51 -9.90 2.25
N LEU A 361 12.28 -9.82 1.16
CA LEU A 361 11.76 -9.36 -0.13
C LEU A 361 11.46 -10.60 -0.98
N TYR A 362 10.20 -10.77 -1.37
CA TYR A 362 9.80 -11.84 -2.28
C TYR A 362 9.68 -11.33 -3.72
N LYS A 363 9.92 -12.22 -4.68
CA LYS A 363 9.57 -12.04 -6.09
C LYS A 363 8.55 -13.08 -6.49
N LEU A 364 7.39 -12.60 -6.94
CA LEU A 364 6.33 -13.36 -7.57
C LEU A 364 6.47 -13.26 -9.09
N GLU A 365 6.69 -14.39 -9.73
CA GLU A 365 6.72 -14.56 -11.19
C GLU A 365 5.42 -15.23 -11.64
N ILE A 366 4.69 -14.58 -12.54
CA ILE A 366 3.36 -14.97 -13.03
C ILE A 366 3.28 -14.75 -14.55
N SER A 367 2.06 -14.81 -15.12
CA SER A 367 1.85 -14.56 -16.55
C SER A 367 2.42 -13.20 -16.98
N ASN A 368 3.27 -13.18 -18.01
CA ASN A 368 3.86 -11.96 -18.57
C ASN A 368 2.84 -11.01 -19.24
N THR A 369 1.56 -11.41 -19.28
CA THR A 369 0.45 -10.54 -19.69
C THR A 369 0.01 -9.59 -18.58
N VAL A 370 0.45 -9.82 -17.34
CA VAL A 370 0.17 -8.94 -16.19
C VAL A 370 1.22 -7.83 -16.16
N VAL A 371 0.75 -6.59 -16.30
CA VAL A 371 1.58 -5.39 -16.29
C VAL A 371 0.95 -4.39 -15.33
N GLY A 372 1.75 -3.82 -14.42
CA GLY A 372 1.29 -2.82 -13.46
C GLY A 372 0.99 -1.46 -14.08
N THR A 373 0.01 -0.75 -13.55
CA THR A 373 -0.19 0.68 -13.87
C THR A 373 0.97 1.53 -13.36
N GLY A 374 1.34 2.58 -14.09
CA GLY A 374 2.36 3.55 -13.68
C GLY A 374 3.81 3.03 -13.75
N VAL A 375 4.02 1.80 -14.24
CA VAL A 375 5.37 1.25 -14.44
C VAL A 375 5.97 1.76 -15.75
N PHE A 376 5.26 1.66 -16.87
CA PHE A 376 5.79 1.97 -18.21
C PHE A 376 5.07 3.12 -18.92
N THR A 377 4.02 3.66 -18.31
CA THR A 377 3.10 4.64 -18.91
C THR A 377 2.70 5.70 -17.92
#